data_AF-A0A951JJY1-F1
#
_entry.id   AF-A0A951JJY1-F1
#
_cell.length_a   1.000
_cell.length_b   1.000
_cell.length_c   1.000
_cell.angle_alpha   90.00
_cell.angle_beta   90.00
_cell.angle_gamma   90.00
#
_symmetry.space_group_name_H-M   'P 1'
#
loop_
_entity.id
_entity.type
_entity.pdbx_description
1 polymer ?
#
loop_
_entity_poly.entity_id
_entity_poly.type
_entity_poly.pdbx_seq_one_letter_code
_entity_poly.pdbx_strand_id
1 'polypeptide(L)'
;MTAVTYPLVRLLSRTVPCLVLMTLAPVSMAENLANDAPIIQPGAPGKSSQMLSAEEATRIANTGYSPADVRFMQDMVPHHYQAVQMAALVGDRTNRPELIDV
;
A
#
# COMPACT_ATOMS: atom_id res chain seq x y z
N MET A 1 12.28 -76.51 0.36
CA MET A 1 13.24 -75.61 -0.33
C MET A 1 12.39 -74.52 -0.96
N THR A 2 12.39 -73.24 -0.60
CA THR A 2 13.36 -72.37 0.09
C THR A 2 12.59 -71.12 0.54
N ALA A 3 12.82 -70.68 1.78
CA ALA A 3 12.48 -69.35 2.25
C ALA A 3 13.43 -68.33 1.61
N VAL A 4 12.91 -67.24 1.03
CA VAL A 4 13.71 -66.07 0.60
C VAL A 4 12.91 -64.79 0.84
N THR A 5 13.10 -64.25 2.06
CA THR A 5 13.32 -62.81 2.38
C THR A 5 12.47 -61.70 1.72
N TYR A 6 11.61 -61.06 2.53
CA TYR A 6 11.22 -59.65 2.38
C TYR A 6 11.50 -58.84 3.68
N PRO A 7 12.76 -58.47 4.02
CA PRO A 7 13.01 -57.64 5.21
C PRO A 7 13.37 -56.17 4.90
N LEU A 8 13.42 -55.75 3.62
CA LEU A 8 13.95 -54.41 3.29
C LEU A 8 12.90 -53.30 3.07
N VAL A 9 11.62 -53.61 2.89
CA VAL A 9 10.60 -52.57 2.58
C VAL A 9 9.94 -52.01 3.84
N ARG A 10 10.14 -52.62 5.02
CA ARG A 10 9.41 -52.27 6.25
C ARG A 10 10.15 -51.31 7.20
N LEU A 11 11.36 -50.88 6.86
CA LEU A 11 12.18 -50.00 7.72
C LEU A 11 12.22 -48.53 7.26
N LEU A 12 11.60 -48.19 6.13
CA LEU A 12 11.54 -46.80 5.63
C LEU A 12 10.21 -46.09 5.95
N SER A 13 9.19 -46.79 6.46
CA SER A 13 7.85 -46.23 6.72
C SER A 13 7.60 -45.80 8.17
N ARG A 14 8.62 -45.82 9.05
CA ARG A 14 8.46 -45.50 10.48
C ARG A 14 9.28 -44.30 10.97
N THR A 15 9.94 -43.56 10.08
CA THR A 15 10.74 -42.36 10.45
C THR A 15 10.15 -41.03 9.97
N VAL A 16 9.09 -41.06 9.15
CA VAL A 16 8.47 -39.84 8.62
C VAL A 16 7.52 -39.09 9.58
N PRO A 17 6.86 -39.69 10.60
CA PRO A 17 5.81 -38.95 11.32
C PRO A 17 6.36 -37.98 12.38
N CYS A 18 7.67 -37.99 12.67
CA CYS A 18 8.24 -37.14 13.72
C CYS A 18 8.76 -35.79 13.19
N LEU A 19 8.98 -35.64 11.88
CA LEU A 19 9.53 -34.38 11.32
C LEU A 19 8.47 -33.42 10.78
N VAL A 20 7.24 -33.88 10.56
CA VAL A 20 6.14 -33.03 10.03
C VAL A 20 5.39 -32.31 11.16
N LEU A 21 5.61 -32.69 12.42
CA LEU A 21 4.92 -32.11 13.58
C LEU A 21 5.73 -31.01 14.30
N MET A 22 6.66 -30.34 13.60
CA MET A 22 7.47 -29.25 14.16
C MET A 22 7.59 -28.03 13.22
N THR A 23 6.65 -27.83 12.30
CA THR A 23 6.62 -26.64 11.42
C THR A 23 5.34 -25.82 11.51
N LEU A 24 4.44 -26.12 12.45
CA LEU A 24 3.19 -25.38 12.65
C LEU A 24 3.14 -24.71 14.04
N ALA A 25 4.05 -23.76 14.27
CA ALA A 25 3.90 -22.70 15.27
C ALA A 25 4.98 -21.62 15.01
N PRO A 26 4.65 -20.32 15.13
CA PRO A 26 3.74 -19.57 14.30
C PRO A 26 4.53 -18.57 13.44
N VAL A 27 4.28 -18.50 12.13
CA VAL A 27 4.57 -17.30 11.34
C VAL A 27 3.54 -16.25 11.78
N SER A 28 3.71 -15.66 12.95
CA SER A 28 2.80 -14.62 13.45
C SER A 28 3.50 -13.55 14.30
N MET A 29 4.77 -13.74 14.65
CA MET A 29 5.53 -12.75 15.45
C MET A 29 6.35 -11.77 14.60
N ALA A 30 6.52 -12.06 13.30
CA ALA A 30 7.37 -11.25 12.41
C ALA A 30 6.60 -10.17 11.63
N GLU A 31 5.27 -10.20 11.61
CA GLU A 31 4.47 -9.20 10.88
C GLU A 31 4.49 -7.80 11.54
N ASN A 32 4.85 -7.71 12.82
CA ASN A 32 4.74 -6.45 13.57
C ASN A 32 5.95 -5.50 13.42
N LEU A 33 7.10 -5.96 12.93
CA LEU A 33 8.29 -5.10 12.77
C LEU A 33 8.27 -4.26 11.47
N ALA A 34 7.41 -4.61 10.52
CA ALA A 34 7.32 -3.92 9.22
C ALA A 34 6.39 -2.69 9.24
N ASN A 35 5.56 -2.54 10.28
CA ASN A 35 4.53 -1.50 10.36
C ASN A 35 4.92 -0.27 11.21
N ASP A 36 6.13 -0.22 11.79
CA ASP A 36 6.57 0.90 12.63
C ASP A 36 7.28 1.99 11.80
N ALA A 37 6.63 2.42 10.70
CA ALA A 37 7.12 3.57 9.97
C ALA A 37 6.89 4.84 10.81
N PRO A 38 7.91 5.70 11.03
CA PRO A 38 7.77 6.87 11.87
C PRO A 38 6.75 7.85 11.30
N ILE A 39 5.73 8.22 12.10
CA ILE A 39 4.72 9.21 11.70
C ILE A 39 5.23 10.60 12.04
N ILE A 40 5.45 11.42 11.01
CA ILE A 40 5.94 12.79 11.15
C ILE A 40 4.83 13.76 10.75
N GLN A 41 4.51 14.70 11.63
CA GLN A 41 3.67 15.85 11.32
C GLN A 41 4.56 17.05 10.98
N PRO A 42 4.57 17.53 9.72
CA PRO A 42 5.24 18.76 9.37
C PRO A 42 4.68 19.95 10.15
N GLY A 43 5.57 20.82 10.61
CA GLY A 43 5.17 22.10 11.19
C GLY A 43 4.67 23.09 10.12
N ALA A 44 4.11 24.20 10.56
CA ALA A 44 3.87 25.36 9.69
C ALA A 44 5.19 25.86 9.06
N PRO A 45 5.14 26.65 7.95
CA PRO A 45 6.36 27.22 7.36
C PRO A 45 7.26 27.89 8.40
N GLY A 46 8.53 27.47 8.47
CA GLY A 46 9.52 27.95 9.45
C GLY A 46 9.46 27.31 10.84
N LYS A 47 8.60 26.29 11.05
CA LYS A 47 8.55 25.50 12.30
C LYS A 47 9.12 24.10 12.07
N SER A 48 9.69 23.52 13.14
CA SER A 48 10.19 22.14 13.12
C SER A 48 9.06 21.11 13.03
N SER A 49 9.37 19.93 12.53
CA SER A 49 8.42 18.81 12.49
C SER A 49 8.31 18.11 13.85
N GLN A 50 7.20 17.40 14.06
CA GLN A 50 6.92 16.62 15.27
C GLN A 50 6.79 15.13 14.93
N MET A 51 7.29 14.26 15.81
CA MET A 51 7.06 12.82 15.76
C MET A 51 5.77 12.49 16.52
N LEU A 52 4.91 11.66 15.95
CA LEU A 52 3.65 11.24 16.57
C LEU A 52 3.61 9.73 16.80
N SER A 53 2.95 9.29 17.87
CA SER A 53 2.51 7.89 17.99
C SER A 53 1.36 7.59 17.03
N ALA A 54 1.10 6.30 16.77
CA ALA A 54 -0.05 5.88 15.95
C ALA A 54 -1.39 6.36 16.55
N GLU A 55 -1.53 6.33 17.87
CA GLU A 55 -2.73 6.78 18.59
C GLU A 55 -2.90 8.31 18.52
N GLU A 56 -1.80 9.07 18.60
CA GLU A 56 -1.80 10.52 18.44
C GLU A 56 -2.16 10.93 17.02
N ALA A 57 -1.53 10.29 16.03
CA ALA A 57 -1.82 10.51 14.62
C ALA A 57 -3.29 10.24 14.28
N THR A 58 -3.85 9.13 14.79
CA THR A 58 -5.27 8.80 14.61
C THR A 58 -6.20 9.85 15.21
N ARG A 59 -5.83 10.42 16.37
CA ARG A 59 -6.62 11.46 17.04
C ARG A 59 -6.59 12.80 16.30
N ILE A 60 -5.45 13.12 15.67
CA ILE A 60 -5.23 14.35 14.91
C ILE A 60 -5.81 14.25 13.50
N ALA A 61 -5.87 13.04 12.93
CA ALA A 61 -6.41 12.78 11.60
C ALA A 61 -7.88 13.24 11.50
N ASN A 62 -8.04 14.50 11.07
CA ASN A 62 -9.33 15.12 10.86
C ASN A 62 -9.82 14.77 9.45
N THR A 63 -10.93 14.04 9.36
CA THR A 63 -11.60 13.73 8.07
C THR A 63 -12.59 14.82 7.64
N GLY A 64 -12.69 15.90 8.41
CA GLY A 64 -13.49 17.08 8.07
C GLY A 64 -12.79 17.97 7.05
N TYR A 65 -13.57 18.81 6.39
CA TYR A 65 -13.07 19.83 5.47
C TYR A 65 -13.10 21.21 6.12
N SER A 66 -12.16 22.07 5.77
CA SER A 66 -12.14 23.47 6.13
C SER A 66 -12.96 24.31 5.12
N PRO A 67 -13.37 25.53 5.48
CA PRO A 67 -13.93 26.47 4.51
C PRO A 67 -13.00 26.77 3.33
N ALA A 68 -11.68 26.69 3.55
CA ALA A 68 -10.69 26.87 2.48
C ALA A 68 -10.72 25.72 1.47
N ASP A 69 -10.93 24.47 1.91
CA ASP A 69 -11.08 23.32 1.02
C ASP A 69 -12.32 23.46 0.14
N VAL A 70 -13.45 23.88 0.74
CA VAL A 70 -14.69 24.14 0.00
C VAL A 70 -14.47 25.23 -1.03
N ARG A 71 -13.82 26.34 -0.64
CA ARG A 71 -13.56 27.44 -1.55
C ARG A 71 -12.64 27.03 -2.69
N PHE A 72 -11.56 26.32 -2.39
CA PHE A 72 -10.64 25.78 -3.38
C PHE A 72 -11.39 24.91 -4.40
N MET A 73 -12.17 23.94 -3.93
CA MET A 73 -12.93 23.05 -4.82
C MET A 73 -13.96 23.80 -5.66
N GLN A 74 -14.68 24.77 -5.07
CA GLN A 74 -15.63 25.62 -5.80
C GLN A 74 -14.96 26.46 -6.89
N ASP A 75 -13.76 26.99 -6.62
CA ASP A 75 -12.98 27.76 -7.59
C ASP A 75 -12.35 26.84 -8.67
N MET A 76 -12.04 25.58 -8.33
CA MET A 76 -11.49 24.60 -9.28
C MET A 76 -12.53 24.09 -10.29
N VAL A 77 -13.82 24.07 -9.95
CA VAL A 77 -14.88 23.66 -10.89
C VAL A 77 -14.88 24.52 -12.17
N PRO A 78 -15.04 25.86 -12.12
CA PRO A 78 -15.02 26.69 -13.33
C PRO A 78 -13.63 26.72 -13.98
N HIS A 79 -12.54 26.64 -13.21
CA HIS A 79 -11.18 26.56 -13.75
C HIS A 79 -10.99 25.33 -14.66
N HIS A 80 -11.37 24.13 -14.17
CA HIS A 80 -11.27 22.91 -14.98
C HIS A 80 -12.28 22.89 -16.13
N TYR A 81 -13.48 23.44 -15.92
CA TYR A 81 -14.45 23.59 -17.01
C TYR A 81 -13.89 24.44 -18.16
N GLN A 82 -13.22 25.55 -17.84
CA GLN A 82 -12.51 26.35 -18.85
C GLN A 82 -11.36 25.56 -19.49
N ALA A 83 -10.56 24.84 -18.70
CA ALA A 83 -9.45 24.05 -19.21
C ALA A 83 -9.91 22.99 -20.24
N VAL A 84 -11.01 22.29 -19.96
CA VAL A 84 -11.59 21.30 -20.89
C VAL A 84 -12.08 21.96 -22.17
N GLN A 85 -12.74 23.12 -22.07
CA GLN A 85 -13.15 23.87 -23.27
C GLN A 85 -11.95 24.28 -24.11
N MET A 86 -10.86 24.73 -23.48
CA MET A 86 -9.63 25.08 -24.22
C MET A 86 -8.99 23.85 -24.86
N ALA A 87 -8.95 22.71 -24.18
CA ALA A 87 -8.44 21.44 -24.71
C ALA A 87 -9.24 20.99 -25.95
N ALA A 88 -10.56 21.13 -25.93
CA ALA A 88 -11.42 20.78 -27.07
C ALA A 88 -11.13 21.60 -28.33
N LEU A 89 -10.56 22.80 -28.20
CA LEU A 89 -10.23 23.67 -29.32
C LEU A 89 -8.89 23.32 -29.98
N VAL A 90 -8.05 22.47 -29.35
CA VAL A 90 -6.68 22.23 -29.79
C VAL A 90 -6.65 21.63 -31.20
N GLY A 91 -7.45 20.59 -31.45
CA GLY A 91 -7.49 19.91 -32.75
C GLY A 91 -7.80 20.83 -33.94
N ASP A 92 -8.61 21.88 -33.72
CA ASP A 92 -9.00 22.82 -34.76
C ASP A 92 -8.05 24.02 -34.89
N ARG A 93 -7.19 24.27 -33.89
CA ARG A 93 -6.43 25.53 -33.76
C ARG A 93 -4.92 25.36 -33.79
N THR A 94 -4.41 24.14 -33.88
CA THR A 94 -2.98 23.88 -34.08
C THR A 94 -2.76 22.79 -35.12
N ASN A 95 -1.57 22.77 -35.70
CA ASN A 95 -1.09 21.71 -36.59
C ASN A 95 0.11 20.96 -35.99
N ARG A 96 0.37 21.15 -34.69
CA ARG A 96 1.45 20.49 -33.96
C ARG A 96 0.96 19.14 -33.42
N PRO A 97 1.44 18.00 -33.95
CA PRO A 97 0.97 16.68 -33.52
C PRO A 97 1.15 16.45 -32.02
N GLU A 98 2.28 16.90 -31.46
CA GLU A 98 2.59 16.72 -30.03
C GLU A 98 1.58 17.36 -29.08
N LEU A 99 0.75 18.30 -29.54
CA LEU A 99 -0.29 18.95 -28.74
C LEU A 99 -1.66 18.33 -28.95
N ILE A 100 -1.88 17.65 -30.08
CA ILE A 100 -3.13 16.99 -30.43
C ILE A 100 -3.19 15.60 -29.78
N ASP A 101 -2.05 14.92 -29.69
CA ASP A 101 -1.92 13.52 -29.26
C ASP A 101 -1.61 13.35 -27.75
N VAL A 102 -1.84 14.40 -26.93
CA VAL A 102 -1.56 14.39 -25.47
C VAL A 102 -2.59 13.56 -24.71
#